data_AF-A0A661CIH0-F1
#
_entry.id   AF-A0A661CIH0-F1
#
_cell.length_a   1.000
_cell.length_b   1.000
_cell.length_c   1.000
_cell.angle_alpha   90.00
_cell.angle_beta   90.00
_cell.angle_gamma   90.00
#
_symmetry.space_group_name_H-M   'P 1'
#
loop_
_entity.id
_entity.type
_entity.pdbx_description
1 polymer ?
#
loop_
_entity_poly.entity_id
_entity_poly.type
_entity_poly.pdbx_seq_one_letter_code
_entity_poly.pdbx_strand_id
1 'polypeptide(L)'
;MTVRRGNPPRKPYFKIPENLWFSTYQPPYQKGNQGTIRFEVEDSGEGIAAEDLEVIFLPFQQVGKHNRNIEGTGLGLSISQKLVKMMGGQLQVRSVLD
;
A
#
# COMPACT_ATOMS: atom_id res chain seq x y z
N MET A 1 28.09 7.48 12.37
CA MET A 1 28.66 8.52 13.25
C MET A 1 30.16 8.32 13.30
N THR A 2 30.97 9.35 13.01
CA THR A 2 32.43 9.22 13.02
C THR A 2 33.05 10.49 13.59
N VAL A 3 33.87 10.33 14.62
CA VAL A 3 34.64 11.41 15.26
C VAL A 3 36.11 11.15 14.93
N ARG A 4 36.82 12.16 14.42
CA ARG A 4 38.26 12.06 14.10
C ARG A 4 39.03 13.24 14.68
N ARG A 5 40.22 12.95 15.21
CA ARG A 5 41.23 13.92 15.66
C ARG A 5 42.29 14.05 14.55
N GLY A 6 42.70 15.27 14.18
CA GLY A 6 43.67 15.51 13.10
C GLY A 6 43.18 16.49 12.03
N ASN A 7 43.71 16.44 10.81
CA ASN A 7 43.24 17.32 9.72
C ASN A 7 41.91 16.85 9.12
N PRO A 8 41.03 17.78 8.67
CA PRO A 8 39.72 17.43 8.14
C PRO A 8 39.83 16.75 6.75
N PRO A 9 39.05 15.69 6.48
CA PRO A 9 38.88 15.15 5.13
C PRO A 9 38.25 16.15 4.15
N ARG A 10 38.36 15.90 2.83
CA ARG A 10 37.73 16.70 1.77
C ARG A 10 36.21 16.45 1.71
N LYS A 11 35.40 17.07 2.60
CA LYS A 11 33.94 17.35 2.51
C LYS A 11 33.41 17.94 3.83
N PRO A 12 32.19 18.49 3.97
CA PRO A 12 31.93 19.49 5.01
C PRO A 12 32.02 18.92 6.44
N TYR A 13 32.91 19.50 7.25
CA TYR A 13 33.04 19.24 8.68
C TYR A 13 32.77 20.53 9.47
N PHE A 14 32.16 20.38 10.63
CA PHE A 14 32.09 21.45 11.63
C PHE A 14 33.18 21.22 12.68
N LYS A 15 33.93 22.26 13.02
CA LYS A 15 34.92 22.20 14.10
C LYS A 15 34.21 22.35 15.44
N ILE A 16 34.42 21.41 16.34
CA ILE A 16 34.03 21.52 17.75
C ILE A 16 35.30 21.75 18.60
N PRO A 17 35.21 22.12 19.89
CA PRO A 17 36.38 22.44 20.71
C PRO A 17 37.45 21.35 20.67
N GLU A 18 38.73 21.75 20.78
CA GLU A 18 39.90 20.86 20.84
C GLU A 18 40.10 19.89 19.67
N ASN A 19 40.42 20.41 18.48
CA ASN A 19 40.94 19.63 17.33
C ASN A 19 40.06 18.44 16.89
N LEU A 20 38.76 18.55 17.15
CA LEU A 20 37.74 17.56 16.84
C LEU A 20 36.92 18.04 15.64
N TRP A 21 36.84 17.19 14.61
CA TRP A 21 36.02 17.44 13.43
C TRP A 21 34.76 16.59 13.46
N PHE A 22 33.61 17.25 13.28
CA PHE A 22 32.29 16.64 13.24
C PHE A 22 31.76 16.61 11.80
N SER A 23 31.36 15.44 11.32
CA SER A 23 30.50 15.31 10.14
C SER A 23 29.29 14.45 10.45
N THR A 24 28.13 14.87 9.97
CA THR A 24 26.98 13.99 9.90
C THR A 24 27.23 12.97 8.78
N TYR A 25 27.14 11.67 9.09
CA TYR A 25 26.97 10.67 8.05
C TYR A 25 25.49 10.66 7.70
N GLN A 26 25.14 11.29 6.59
CA GLN A 26 23.85 11.01 5.94
C GLN A 26 24.07 9.77 5.07
N PRO A 27 23.54 8.60 5.45
CA PRO A 27 23.45 7.51 4.50
C PRO A 27 22.67 8.05 3.28
N PRO A 28 23.03 7.63 2.05
CA PRO A 28 22.24 8.01 0.88
C PRO A 28 20.78 7.65 1.15
N TYR A 29 19.88 8.64 0.99
CA TYR A 29 18.45 8.39 1.00
C TYR A 29 18.14 7.40 -0.13
N GLN A 30 17.92 6.13 0.24
CA GLN A 30 17.53 5.11 -0.73
C GLN A 30 16.06 5.29 -1.08
N LYS A 31 15.79 6.23 -1.98
CA LYS A 31 14.52 6.28 -2.72
C LYS A 31 14.50 5.06 -3.65
N GLY A 32 13.94 3.95 -3.20
CA GLY A 32 13.99 2.76 -4.05
C GLY A 32 13.41 1.46 -3.50
N ASN A 33 13.24 1.30 -2.19
CA ASN A 33 12.52 0.13 -1.71
C ASN A 33 11.01 0.43 -1.71
N GLN A 34 10.44 0.47 -2.92
CA GLN A 34 8.99 0.47 -3.13
C GLN A 34 8.45 -0.90 -2.73
N GLY A 35 8.34 -1.13 -1.42
CA GLY A 35 7.63 -2.31 -0.91
C GLY A 35 6.16 -2.23 -1.30
N THR A 36 5.59 -3.34 -1.73
CA THR A 36 4.14 -3.47 -1.90
C THR A 36 3.50 -3.77 -0.55
N ILE A 37 2.43 -3.06 -0.19
CA ILE A 37 1.59 -3.38 0.97
C ILE A 37 0.40 -4.16 0.48
N ARG A 38 0.10 -5.29 1.13
CA ARG A 38 -1.08 -6.11 0.85
C ARG A 38 -2.08 -5.97 1.99
N PHE A 39 -3.30 -5.58 1.65
CA PHE A 39 -4.44 -5.60 2.56
C PHE A 39 -5.32 -6.81 2.22
N GLU A 40 -5.76 -7.54 3.23
CA GLU A 40 -6.69 -8.68 3.10
C GLU A 40 -7.91 -8.41 3.98
N VAL A 41 -9.09 -8.69 3.44
CA VAL A 41 -10.37 -8.60 4.15
C VAL A 41 -11.07 -9.94 3.98
N GLU A 42 -11.50 -10.52 5.09
CA GLU A 42 -12.24 -11.77 5.15
C GLU A 42 -13.61 -11.48 5.77
N ASP A 43 -14.64 -12.11 5.22
CA ASP A 43 -16.03 -11.98 5.65
C ASP A 43 -16.59 -13.38 5.94
N SER A 44 -17.56 -13.47 6.87
CA SER A 44 -18.21 -14.73 7.26
C SER A 44 -19.60 -14.91 6.62
N GLY A 45 -19.91 -14.19 5.54
CA GLY A 45 -21.13 -14.34 4.76
C GLY A 45 -21.14 -15.61 3.89
N GLU A 46 -22.20 -15.78 3.10
CA GLU A 46 -22.47 -16.99 2.28
C GLU A 46 -21.49 -17.20 1.12
N GLY A 47 -20.58 -16.27 0.88
CA GLY A 47 -19.66 -16.26 -0.25
C GLY A 47 -20.31 -15.78 -1.54
N ILE A 48 -19.56 -15.92 -2.64
CA ILE A 48 -19.93 -15.47 -3.99
C ILE A 48 -19.70 -16.64 -4.95
N ALA A 49 -20.71 -16.91 -5.79
CA ALA A 49 -20.62 -17.93 -6.84
C ALA A 49 -19.53 -17.58 -7.87
N ALA A 50 -18.90 -18.59 -8.47
CA ALA A 50 -17.75 -18.37 -9.34
C ALA A 50 -18.08 -17.50 -10.57
N GLU A 51 -19.28 -17.68 -11.12
CA GLU A 51 -19.84 -16.92 -12.23
C GLU A 51 -20.06 -15.43 -11.91
N ASP A 52 -20.21 -15.08 -10.63
CA ASP A 52 -20.51 -13.74 -10.17
C ASP A 52 -19.25 -12.93 -9.82
N LEU A 53 -18.08 -13.58 -9.70
CA LEU A 53 -16.82 -12.93 -9.28
C LEU A 53 -16.35 -11.82 -10.23
N GLU A 54 -16.67 -11.92 -11.53
CA GLU A 54 -16.40 -10.85 -12.49
C GLU A 54 -17.48 -9.76 -12.44
N VAL A 55 -18.73 -10.16 -12.21
CA VAL A 55 -19.91 -9.29 -12.20
C VAL A 55 -19.87 -8.28 -11.06
N ILE A 56 -19.35 -8.65 -9.88
CA ILE A 56 -19.30 -7.76 -8.71
C ILE A 56 -18.45 -6.48 -8.90
N PHE A 57 -17.60 -6.44 -9.93
CA PHE A 57 -16.83 -5.25 -10.27
C PHE A 57 -17.53 -4.30 -11.25
N LEU A 58 -18.66 -4.74 -11.84
CA LEU A 58 -19.43 -3.92 -12.76
C LEU A 58 -20.28 -2.89 -11.97
N PRO A 59 -20.34 -1.62 -12.44
CA PRO A 59 -21.13 -0.60 -11.76
C PRO A 59 -22.61 -0.96 -11.83
N PHE A 60 -23.31 -0.71 -10.71
CA PHE A 60 -24.75 -0.98 -10.57
C PHE A 60 -25.17 -2.45 -10.58
N GLN A 61 -24.21 -3.37 -10.59
CA GLN A 61 -24.50 -4.80 -10.46
C GLN A 61 -24.51 -5.21 -8.98
N GLN A 62 -25.46 -6.08 -8.64
CA GLN A 62 -25.56 -6.73 -7.34
C GLN A 62 -25.85 -8.21 -7.58
N VAL A 63 -25.14 -9.06 -6.86
CA VAL A 63 -25.24 -10.52 -6.96
C VAL A 63 -25.79 -11.08 -5.64
N GLY A 64 -26.44 -12.24 -5.71
CA GLY A 64 -27.11 -12.87 -4.56
C GLY A 64 -28.64 -12.82 -4.60
N LYS A 65 -29.27 -13.43 -3.58
CA LYS A 65 -30.73 -13.62 -3.55
C LYS A 65 -31.45 -12.28 -3.39
N HIS A 66 -32.25 -11.93 -4.41
CA HIS A 66 -33.09 -10.72 -4.50
C HIS A 66 -34.12 -10.56 -3.37
N ASN A 67 -34.29 -11.58 -2.51
CA ASN A 67 -35.22 -11.54 -1.37
C ASN A 67 -34.66 -10.81 -0.14
N ARG A 68 -33.37 -10.50 -0.11
CA ARG A 68 -32.82 -9.52 0.83
C ARG A 68 -32.73 -8.20 0.08
N ASN A 69 -33.47 -7.19 0.52
CA ASN A 69 -33.24 -5.81 0.10
C ASN A 69 -31.84 -5.41 0.57
N ILE A 70 -30.83 -5.74 -0.21
CA ILE A 70 -29.46 -5.32 0.06
C ILE A 70 -29.40 -3.85 -0.32
N GLU A 71 -29.25 -3.00 0.69
CA GLU A 71 -29.11 -1.57 0.48
C GLU A 71 -27.78 -1.26 -0.22
N GLY A 72 -27.82 -0.35 -1.19
CA GLY A 72 -26.65 0.10 -1.92
C GLY A 72 -26.90 0.23 -3.41
N THR A 73 -26.00 0.93 -4.10
CA THR A 73 -26.10 1.17 -5.55
C THR A 73 -25.26 0.21 -6.38
N GLY A 74 -24.55 -0.75 -5.77
CA GLY A 74 -23.62 -1.63 -6.49
C GLY A 74 -22.38 -0.90 -7.06
N LEU A 75 -22.00 0.26 -6.50
CA LEU A 75 -20.85 1.04 -7.00
C LEU A 75 -19.54 0.78 -6.25
N GLY A 76 -19.59 0.28 -5.01
CA GLY A 76 -18.43 0.23 -4.11
C GLY A 76 -17.21 -0.49 -4.70
N LEU A 77 -17.37 -1.73 -5.15
CA LEU A 77 -16.25 -2.52 -5.69
C LEU A 77 -15.70 -1.96 -7.01
N SER A 78 -16.57 -1.43 -7.89
CA SER A 78 -16.15 -0.79 -9.13
C SER A 78 -15.27 0.45 -8.87
N ILE A 79 -15.63 1.26 -7.87
CA ILE A 79 -14.86 2.44 -7.45
C ILE A 79 -13.54 2.00 -6.83
N SER A 80 -13.57 1.03 -5.90
CA SER A 80 -12.37 0.50 -5.24
C SER A 80 -11.35 -0.05 -6.26
N GLN A 81 -11.80 -0.83 -7.23
CA GLN A 81 -10.92 -1.37 -8.28
C GLN A 81 -10.28 -0.25 -9.10
N LYS A 82 -11.04 0.79 -9.46
CA LYS A 82 -10.52 1.95 -10.19
C LYS A 82 -9.48 2.71 -9.37
N LEU A 83 -9.75 2.97 -8.08
CA LEU A 83 -8.81 3.66 -7.19
C LEU A 83 -7.51 2.88 -7.03
N VAL A 84 -7.61 1.58 -6.74
CA VAL A 84 -6.43 0.70 -6.59
C VAL A 84 -5.59 0.69 -7.87
N LYS A 85 -6.23 0.59 -9.05
CA LYS A 85 -5.54 0.65 -10.33
C LYS A 85 -4.87 2.02 -10.58
N MET A 86 -5.53 3.12 -10.22
CA MET A 86 -4.96 4.48 -10.31
C MET A 86 -3.74 4.65 -9.39
N MET A 87 -3.68 3.93 -8.27
CA MET A 87 -2.53 3.89 -7.36
C MET A 87 -1.43 2.92 -7.82
N GLY A 88 -1.59 2.24 -8.95
CA GLY A 88 -0.63 1.23 -9.44
C GLY A 88 -0.69 -0.11 -8.71
N GLY A 89 -1.75 -0.35 -7.95
CA GLY A 89 -1.99 -1.62 -7.24
C GLY A 89 -2.91 -2.57 -7.99
N GLN A 90 -3.24 -3.69 -7.32
CA GLN A 90 -4.18 -4.70 -7.82
C GLN A 90 -5.20 -5.04 -6.73
N LEU A 91 -6.48 -5.13 -7.12
CA LEU A 91 -7.56 -5.62 -6.27
C LEU A 91 -7.95 -7.02 -6.78
N GLN A 92 -7.94 -8.00 -5.88
CA GLN A 92 -8.32 -9.39 -6.18
C GLN A 92 -9.38 -9.85 -5.19
N VAL A 93 -10.23 -10.78 -5.63
CA VAL A 93 -11.25 -11.42 -4.80
C VAL A 93 -11.10 -12.93 -4.92
N ARG A 94 -11.34 -13.64 -3.82
CA ARG A 94 -11.51 -15.09 -3.79
C ARG A 94 -12.69 -15.38 -2.89
N SER A 95 -13.62 -16.18 -3.38
CA SER A 95 -14.77 -16.62 -2.62
C SER A 95 -15.27 -17.95 -3.20
N VAL A 96 -15.94 -18.72 -2.36
CA VAL A 96 -16.64 -19.95 -2.73
C VAL A 96 -18.01 -19.83 -2.07
N LEU A 97 -19.06 -20.26 -2.77
CA LEU A 97 -20.40 -20.32 -2.20
C LEU A 97 -20.49 -21.57 -1.30
N ASP A 98 -20.96 -21.38 -0.07
CA ASP A 98 -21.21 -22.48 0.89
C ASP A 98 -22.37 -23.40 0.48
#